data_AF-A0ABD1JIX3-F1
#
_entry.id   AF-A0ABD1JIX3-F1
#
_cell.length_a   1.000
_cell.length_b   1.000
_cell.length_c   1.000
_cell.angle_alpha   90.00
_cell.angle_beta   90.00
_cell.angle_gamma   90.00
#
_symmetry.space_group_name_H-M   'P 1'
#
loop_
_entity.id
_entity.type
_entity.pdbx_description
1 polymer ?
#
loop_
_entity_poly.entity_id
_entity_poly.type
_entity_poly.pdbx_seq_one_letter_code
_entity_poly.pdbx_strand_id
1 'polypeptide(L)'
;MEKRKKTKELSEDLRSIIVRKHGQSQGYKSISKDLNVPVSTVRSVINKFKAHGTVANLPRCGRKRKINERFQRKIVRMVDKEPRLTSKQLQAVLQSEGTTVSTRTIRRLLNEKGLYGRIPRKTPLLTQRHKKARLEFAKTYLRKQKTFWKNGNVLGKGINIEFTGKKRGLQRK
;
A
#
# COMPACT_ATOMS: atom_id res chain seq x y z
N MET A 1 -17.43 -19.19 -40.30
CA MET A 1 -16.03 -19.37 -39.85
C MET A 1 -16.04 -19.84 -38.40
N GLU A 2 -15.60 -21.08 -38.14
CA GLU A 2 -15.50 -21.68 -36.81
C GLU A 2 -14.60 -20.81 -35.89
N LYS A 3 -15.12 -20.37 -34.74
CA LYS A 3 -14.30 -19.61 -33.78
C LYS A 3 -13.28 -20.55 -33.14
N ARG A 4 -11.97 -20.25 -33.27
CA ARG A 4 -10.89 -20.99 -32.59
C ARG A 4 -11.16 -21.06 -31.08
N LYS A 5 -11.30 -22.27 -30.55
CA LYS A 5 -11.49 -22.53 -29.11
C LYS A 5 -10.23 -22.10 -28.36
N LYS A 6 -10.37 -21.28 -27.31
CA LYS A 6 -9.24 -20.85 -26.48
C LYS A 6 -8.66 -22.06 -25.75
N THR A 7 -7.36 -22.29 -25.90
CA THR A 7 -6.64 -23.36 -25.21
C THR A 7 -6.19 -22.91 -23.84
N LYS A 8 -6.14 -23.86 -22.89
CA LYS A 8 -5.53 -23.65 -21.57
C LYS A 8 -4.02 -23.47 -21.74
N GLU A 9 -3.39 -22.79 -20.78
CA GLU A 9 -1.94 -22.68 -20.72
C GLU A 9 -1.29 -24.06 -20.57
N LEU A 10 -0.12 -24.27 -21.19
CA LEU A 10 0.63 -25.51 -21.05
C LEU A 10 1.11 -25.66 -19.59
N SER A 11 1.02 -26.87 -19.04
CA SER A 11 1.54 -27.13 -17.70
C SER A 11 3.02 -26.79 -17.61
N GLU A 12 3.48 -26.42 -16.42
CA GLU A 12 4.88 -26.09 -16.20
C GLU A 12 5.78 -27.30 -16.46
N ASP A 13 5.37 -28.49 -16.02
CA ASP A 13 6.09 -29.74 -16.24
C ASP A 13 6.30 -30.04 -17.72
N LEU A 14 5.26 -29.87 -18.56
CA LEU A 14 5.40 -30.08 -20.01
C LEU A 14 6.37 -29.08 -20.64
N ARG A 15 6.37 -27.83 -20.18
CA ARG A 15 7.34 -26.82 -20.63
C ARG A 15 8.77 -27.18 -20.19
N SER A 16 8.95 -27.73 -18.98
CA SER A 16 10.24 -28.20 -18.48
C SER A 16 10.76 -29.39 -19.31
N ILE A 17 9.89 -30.32 -19.66
CA ILE A 17 10.23 -31.46 -20.53
C ILE A 17 10.65 -30.96 -21.92
N ILE A 18 9.94 -29.98 -22.50
CA ILE A 18 10.31 -29.36 -23.79
C ILE A 18 11.74 -28.78 -23.73
N VAL A 19 12.05 -28.01 -22.69
CA VAL A 19 13.37 -27.39 -22.52
C VAL A 19 14.46 -28.45 -22.35
N ARG A 20 14.20 -29.49 -21.53
CA ARG A 20 15.12 -30.61 -21.34
C ARG A 20 15.40 -31.36 -22.64
N LYS A 21 14.36 -31.71 -23.40
CA LYS A 21 14.47 -32.39 -24.70
C LYS A 21 15.25 -31.56 -25.73
N HIS A 22 15.02 -30.24 -25.76
CA HIS A 22 15.81 -29.35 -26.60
C HIS A 22 17.28 -29.27 -26.15
N GLY A 23 17.57 -29.35 -24.85
CA GLY A 23 18.93 -29.45 -24.31
C GLY A 23 19.66 -30.73 -24.72
N GLN A 24 18.93 -31.80 -25.01
CA GLN A 24 19.44 -33.06 -25.59
C GLN A 24 19.57 -32.99 -27.12
N SER A 25 19.57 -31.79 -27.72
CA SER A 25 19.68 -31.56 -29.17
C SER A 25 18.55 -32.17 -30.02
N GLN A 26 17.38 -32.46 -29.43
CA GLN A 26 16.23 -32.90 -30.22
C GLN A 26 15.64 -31.74 -31.04
N GLY A 27 15.33 -32.00 -32.32
CA GLY A 27 14.72 -31.01 -33.20
C GLY A 27 13.26 -30.67 -32.82
N TYR A 28 12.83 -29.44 -33.13
CA TYR A 28 11.47 -28.95 -32.77
C TYR A 28 10.32 -29.86 -33.24
N LYS A 29 10.42 -30.45 -34.44
CA LYS A 29 9.40 -31.35 -35.00
C LYS A 29 9.31 -32.68 -34.24
N SER A 30 10.45 -33.21 -33.76
CA SER A 30 10.48 -34.43 -32.95
C SER A 30 9.85 -34.19 -31.59
N ILE A 31 10.24 -33.11 -30.89
CA ILE A 31 9.66 -32.74 -29.59
C ILE A 31 8.14 -32.55 -29.69
N SER A 32 7.68 -31.92 -30.78
CA SER A 32 6.25 -31.70 -31.05
C SER A 32 5.46 -33.00 -31.18
N LYS A 33 6.00 -33.98 -31.94
CA LYS A 33 5.37 -35.30 -32.10
C LYS A 33 5.37 -36.09 -30.80
N ASP A 34 6.49 -36.13 -30.09
CA ASP A 34 6.63 -36.90 -28.85
C ASP A 34 5.68 -36.43 -27.73
N LEU A 35 5.48 -35.11 -27.63
CA LEU A 35 4.68 -34.51 -26.55
C LEU A 35 3.25 -34.14 -26.99
N ASN A 36 2.90 -34.40 -28.26
CA ASN A 36 1.64 -33.98 -28.87
C ASN A 36 1.34 -32.47 -28.67
N VAL A 37 2.36 -31.63 -28.77
CA VAL A 37 2.28 -30.17 -28.63
C VAL A 37 2.56 -29.53 -29.98
N PRO A 38 1.81 -28.51 -30.44
CA PRO A 38 2.10 -27.83 -31.70
C PRO A 38 3.53 -27.28 -31.77
N VAL A 39 4.18 -27.40 -32.94
CA VAL A 39 5.56 -26.92 -33.18
C VAL A 39 5.72 -25.44 -32.82
N SER A 40 4.69 -24.62 -33.06
CA SER A 40 4.68 -23.19 -32.70
C SER A 40 4.77 -22.96 -31.19
N THR A 41 4.10 -23.79 -30.39
CA THR A 41 4.17 -23.75 -28.92
C THR A 41 5.54 -24.20 -28.44
N VAL A 42 6.10 -25.28 -28.99
CA VAL A 42 7.46 -25.75 -28.67
C VAL A 42 8.49 -24.62 -28.93
N ARG A 43 8.42 -23.99 -30.11
CA ARG A 43 9.27 -22.84 -30.46
C ARG A 43 9.08 -21.68 -29.49
N SER A 44 7.84 -21.34 -29.13
CA SER A 44 7.55 -20.24 -28.21
C SER A 44 8.10 -20.49 -26.81
N VAL A 45 8.00 -21.72 -26.31
CA VAL A 45 8.56 -22.13 -25.01
C VAL A 45 10.09 -22.00 -25.01
N ILE A 46 10.75 -22.49 -26.06
CA ILE A 46 12.21 -22.45 -26.17
C ILE A 46 12.72 -21.01 -26.35
N ASN A 47 12.06 -20.20 -27.17
CA ASN A 47 12.42 -18.79 -27.33
C ASN A 47 12.25 -18.01 -26.02
N LYS A 48 11.16 -18.27 -25.28
CA LYS A 48 10.93 -17.69 -23.95
C LYS A 48 12.02 -18.12 -22.97
N PHE A 49 12.40 -19.40 -22.96
CA PHE A 49 13.47 -19.90 -22.11
C PHE A 49 14.82 -19.27 -22.46
N LYS A 50 15.15 -19.11 -23.75
CA LYS A 50 16.35 -18.40 -24.20
C LYS A 50 16.37 -16.92 -23.78
N ALA A 51 15.21 -16.25 -23.80
CA ALA A 51 15.10 -14.83 -23.46
C ALA A 51 15.08 -14.54 -21.95
N HIS A 52 14.43 -15.41 -21.16
CA HIS A 52 14.16 -15.15 -19.73
C HIS A 52 14.76 -16.18 -18.77
N GLY A 53 15.34 -17.27 -19.27
CA GLY A 53 15.92 -18.34 -18.44
C GLY A 53 14.91 -19.12 -17.59
N THR A 54 13.61 -18.89 -17.77
CA THR A 54 12.56 -19.48 -16.93
C THR A 54 11.51 -20.21 -17.73
N VAL A 55 11.05 -21.32 -17.17
CA VAL A 55 9.94 -22.12 -17.70
C VAL A 55 8.60 -21.57 -17.21
N ALA A 56 8.55 -21.04 -15.98
CA ALA A 56 7.37 -20.50 -15.31
C ALA A 56 6.72 -19.35 -16.10
N ASN A 57 5.41 -19.16 -15.96
CA ASN A 57 4.72 -18.05 -16.64
C ASN A 57 5.16 -16.70 -16.07
N LEU A 58 5.51 -15.76 -16.95
CA LEU A 58 5.81 -14.41 -16.52
C LEU A 58 4.52 -13.74 -16.02
N PRO A 59 4.61 -12.92 -14.97
CA PRO A 59 3.49 -12.14 -14.51
C PRO A 59 3.00 -11.24 -15.67
N ARG A 60 1.69 -11.24 -15.90
CA ARG A 60 1.09 -10.32 -16.87
C ARG A 60 1.13 -8.91 -16.29
N CYS A 61 1.32 -7.90 -17.16
CA CYS A 61 1.29 -6.48 -16.77
C CYS A 61 -0.02 -6.07 -16.07
N GLY A 62 -1.12 -6.80 -16.34
CA GLY A 62 -2.42 -6.50 -15.77
C GLY A 62 -3.01 -5.20 -16.32
N ARG A 63 -4.11 -4.74 -15.71
CA ARG A 63 -4.77 -3.49 -16.10
C ARG A 63 -4.05 -2.30 -15.48
N LYS A 64 -3.65 -1.33 -16.31
CA LYS A 64 -3.07 -0.06 -15.84
C LYS A 64 -4.03 0.66 -14.88
N ARG A 65 -3.49 1.21 -13.79
CA ARG A 65 -4.25 2.02 -12.82
C ARG A 65 -4.72 3.32 -13.49
N LYS A 66 -5.94 3.77 -13.18
CA LYS A 66 -6.44 5.08 -13.66
C LYS A 66 -5.69 6.27 -13.05
N ILE A 67 -5.26 6.15 -11.80
CA ILE A 67 -4.51 7.19 -11.09
C ILE A 67 -3.03 6.92 -11.27
N ASN A 68 -2.34 7.81 -11.98
CA ASN A 68 -0.88 7.75 -12.13
C ASN A 68 -0.16 8.19 -10.85
N GLU A 69 1.14 7.93 -10.77
CA GLU A 69 1.94 8.24 -9.58
C GLU A 69 2.02 9.75 -9.26
N ARG A 70 1.99 10.62 -10.28
CA ARG A 70 1.97 12.08 -10.11
C ARG A 70 0.69 12.53 -9.39
N PHE A 71 -0.46 12.04 -9.84
CA PHE A 71 -1.76 12.31 -9.20
C PHE A 71 -1.81 11.71 -7.79
N GLN A 72 -1.24 10.52 -7.57
CA GLN A 72 -1.15 9.96 -6.23
C GLN A 72 -0.40 10.88 -5.26
N ARG A 73 0.78 11.38 -5.67
CA ARG A 73 1.56 12.33 -4.86
C ARG A 73 0.79 13.63 -4.60
N LYS A 74 0.05 14.14 -5.59
CA LYS A 74 -0.79 15.32 -5.43
C LYS A 74 -1.91 15.09 -4.41
N ILE A 75 -2.61 13.96 -4.49
CA ILE A 75 -3.67 13.59 -3.54
C ILE A 75 -3.13 13.53 -2.11
N VAL A 76 -1.97 12.89 -1.90
CA VAL A 76 -1.32 12.82 -0.59
C VAL A 76 -1.02 14.22 -0.06
N ARG A 77 -0.40 15.09 -0.87
CA ARG A 77 -0.11 16.48 -0.46
C ARG A 77 -1.35 17.29 -0.10
N MET A 78 -2.45 17.10 -0.83
CA MET A 78 -3.71 17.78 -0.50
C MET A 78 -4.24 17.35 0.86
N VAL A 79 -4.21 16.04 1.16
CA VAL A 79 -4.64 15.50 2.45
C VAL A 79 -3.71 15.91 3.58
N ASP A 80 -2.40 15.97 3.35
CA ASP A 80 -1.44 16.43 4.36
C ASP A 80 -1.65 17.91 4.72
N LYS A 81 -1.95 18.75 3.71
CA LYS A 81 -2.25 20.17 3.92
C LYS A 81 -3.57 20.36 4.66
N GLU A 82 -4.60 19.61 4.28
CA GLU A 82 -5.95 19.70 4.86
C GLU A 82 -6.46 18.31 5.28
N PRO A 83 -6.14 17.85 6.50
CA PRO A 83 -6.49 16.51 6.97
C PRO A 83 -8.00 16.23 7.10
N ARG A 84 -8.85 17.26 6.98
CA ARG A 84 -10.31 17.17 7.03
C ARG A 84 -10.95 16.95 5.66
N LEU A 85 -10.16 16.94 4.59
CA LEU A 85 -10.69 16.72 3.23
C LEU A 85 -11.37 15.36 3.12
N THR A 86 -12.58 15.39 2.58
CA THR A 86 -13.38 14.18 2.36
C THR A 86 -13.03 13.52 1.03
N SER A 87 -13.27 12.21 0.91
CA SER A 87 -13.08 11.50 -0.36
C SER A 87 -13.95 12.03 -1.49
N LYS A 88 -15.10 12.68 -1.19
CA LYS A 88 -15.98 13.31 -2.19
C LYS A 88 -15.37 14.61 -2.72
N GLN A 89 -14.80 15.44 -1.84
CA GLN A 89 -14.10 16.65 -2.26
C GLN A 89 -12.88 16.32 -3.14
N LEU A 90 -12.09 15.31 -2.74
CA LEU A 90 -10.98 14.82 -3.57
C LEU A 90 -11.46 14.30 -4.93
N GLN A 91 -12.62 13.65 -4.98
CA GLN A 91 -13.21 13.20 -6.25
C GLN A 91 -13.56 14.39 -7.15
N ALA A 92 -14.19 15.43 -6.60
CA ALA A 92 -14.55 16.63 -7.37
C ALA A 92 -13.30 17.31 -7.96
N VAL A 93 -12.22 17.44 -7.18
CA VAL A 93 -10.93 17.99 -7.65
C VAL A 93 -10.34 17.14 -8.78
N LEU A 94 -10.38 15.81 -8.66
CA LEU A 94 -9.87 14.93 -9.71
C LEU A 94 -10.73 14.96 -10.97
N GLN A 95 -12.06 15.11 -10.82
CA GLN A 95 -12.97 15.25 -11.95
C GLN A 95 -12.76 16.57 -12.69
N SER A 96 -12.54 17.69 -11.99
CA SER A 96 -12.19 18.97 -12.64
C SER A 96 -10.86 18.91 -13.40
N GLU A 97 -9.96 18.01 -13.01
CA GLU A 97 -8.67 17.77 -13.67
C GLU A 97 -8.76 16.69 -14.76
N GLY A 98 -9.97 16.29 -15.18
CA GLY A 98 -10.21 15.34 -16.27
C GLY A 98 -10.06 13.86 -15.89
N THR A 99 -9.92 13.54 -14.59
CA THR A 99 -9.75 12.16 -14.13
C THR A 99 -10.99 11.64 -13.38
N THR A 100 -11.82 10.87 -14.07
CA THR A 100 -13.02 10.26 -13.47
C THR A 100 -12.68 9.00 -12.68
N VAL A 101 -12.70 9.12 -11.35
CA VAL A 101 -12.47 8.04 -10.38
C VAL A 101 -13.60 7.95 -9.36
N SER A 102 -13.81 6.75 -8.80
CA SER A 102 -14.76 6.55 -7.71
C SER A 102 -14.17 6.97 -6.36
N THR A 103 -15.02 7.39 -5.42
CA THR A 103 -14.61 7.64 -4.03
C THR A 103 -13.95 6.42 -3.38
N ARG A 104 -14.38 5.20 -3.74
CA ARG A 104 -13.78 3.94 -3.25
C ARG A 104 -12.34 3.78 -3.72
N THR A 105 -12.03 4.16 -4.97
CA THR A 105 -10.67 4.16 -5.50
C THR A 105 -9.76 5.10 -4.72
N ILE A 106 -10.26 6.30 -4.39
CA ILE A 106 -9.52 7.29 -3.60
C ILE A 106 -9.24 6.76 -2.19
N ARG A 107 -10.24 6.20 -1.50
CA ARG A 107 -10.03 5.61 -0.16
C ARG A 107 -9.03 4.45 -0.17
N ARG A 108 -9.09 3.58 -1.18
CA ARG A 108 -8.10 2.49 -1.35
C ARG A 108 -6.69 3.04 -1.50
N LEU A 109 -6.52 4.07 -2.33
CA LEU A 109 -5.24 4.75 -2.50
C LEU A 109 -4.73 5.36 -1.19
N LEU A 110 -5.59 6.06 -0.44
CA LEU A 110 -5.21 6.66 0.84
C LEU A 110 -4.80 5.59 1.86
N ASN A 111 -5.56 4.49 1.95
CA ASN A 111 -5.22 3.36 2.81
C ASN A 111 -3.90 2.68 2.41
N GLU A 112 -3.62 2.53 1.11
CA GLU A 112 -2.33 2.02 0.57
C GLU A 112 -1.17 2.93 0.99
N LYS A 113 -1.41 4.23 1.17
CA LYS A 113 -0.44 5.23 1.67
C LYS A 113 -0.44 5.38 3.19
N GLY A 114 -1.21 4.58 3.93
CA GLY A 114 -1.30 4.66 5.40
C GLY A 114 -2.08 5.87 5.92
N LEU A 115 -2.78 6.59 5.05
CA LEU A 115 -3.63 7.73 5.43
C LEU A 115 -5.04 7.24 5.71
N TYR A 116 -5.44 7.33 6.98
CA TYR A 116 -6.73 6.85 7.44
C TYR A 116 -7.54 7.97 8.08
N GLY A 117 -8.87 7.87 7.97
CA GLY A 117 -9.77 8.72 8.73
C GLY A 117 -9.56 8.53 10.24
N ARG A 118 -9.40 9.63 10.97
CA ARG A 118 -9.29 9.68 12.43
C ARG A 118 -10.13 10.83 12.96
N ILE A 119 -10.59 10.68 14.19
CA ILE A 119 -11.30 11.74 14.92
C ILE A 119 -10.26 12.53 15.73
N PRO A 120 -10.15 13.86 15.54
CA PRO A 120 -9.28 14.70 16.36
C PRO A 120 -9.65 14.58 17.84
N ARG A 121 -8.66 14.63 18.74
CA ARG A 121 -8.93 14.66 20.19
C ARG A 121 -9.58 16.00 20.56
N LYS A 122 -10.56 15.96 21.46
CA LYS A 122 -11.10 17.17 22.09
C LYS A 122 -10.01 17.75 22.99
N THR A 123 -9.60 18.99 22.74
CA THR A 123 -8.59 19.70 23.54
C THR A 123 -9.12 21.07 23.96
N PRO A 124 -8.77 21.54 25.17
CA PRO A 124 -9.13 22.90 25.58
C PRO A 124 -8.42 23.93 24.70
N LEU A 125 -9.06 25.08 24.47
CA LEU A 125 -8.47 26.18 23.72
C LEU A 125 -7.37 26.83 24.56
N LEU A 126 -6.14 26.87 24.02
CA LEU A 126 -5.00 27.49 24.70
C LEU A 126 -4.68 28.85 24.08
N THR A 127 -4.80 29.88 24.91
CA THR A 127 -4.29 31.22 24.59
C THR A 127 -2.76 31.22 24.57
N GLN A 128 -2.14 32.25 23.98
CA GLN A 128 -0.68 32.38 23.96
C GLN A 128 -0.08 32.46 25.38
N ARG A 129 -0.77 33.15 26.29
CA ARG A 129 -0.42 33.21 27.72
C ARG A 129 -0.36 31.80 28.34
N HIS A 130 -1.37 30.97 28.09
CA HIS A 130 -1.40 29.58 28.60
C HIS A 130 -0.25 28.75 28.05
N LYS A 131 0.06 28.87 26.76
CA LYS A 131 1.17 28.13 26.12
C LYS A 131 2.52 28.51 26.73
N LYS A 132 2.77 29.81 26.91
CA LYS A 132 4.01 30.31 27.54
C LYS A 132 4.16 29.81 28.97
N ALA A 133 3.13 29.96 29.79
CA ALA A 133 3.15 29.50 31.18
C ALA A 133 3.38 27.98 31.29
N ARG A 134 2.69 27.19 30.46
CA ARG A 134 2.88 25.72 30.41
C ARG A 134 4.29 25.32 29.96
N LEU A 135 4.87 26.04 29.00
CA LEU A 135 6.23 25.78 28.53
C LEU A 135 7.28 26.10 29.59
N GLU A 136 7.16 27.26 30.26
CA GLU A 136 8.06 27.64 31.34
C GLU A 136 7.95 26.69 32.53
N PHE A 137 6.73 26.26 32.88
CA PHE A 137 6.52 25.18 33.85
C PHE A 137 7.23 23.89 33.40
N ALA A 138 7.03 23.43 32.16
CA ALA A 138 7.69 22.22 31.68
C ALA A 138 9.23 22.32 31.77
N LYS A 139 9.82 23.45 31.37
CA LYS A 139 11.28 23.68 31.42
C LYS A 139 11.83 23.68 32.85
N THR A 140 11.20 24.44 33.74
CA THR A 140 11.62 24.60 35.15
C THR A 140 11.60 23.28 35.92
N TYR A 141 10.66 22.39 35.59
CA TYR A 141 10.49 21.12 36.28
C TYR A 141 11.01 19.89 35.51
N LEU A 142 11.55 20.05 34.28
CA LEU A 142 12.02 18.95 33.43
C LEU A 142 13.10 18.07 34.10
N ARG A 143 14.04 18.71 34.81
CA ARG A 143 15.20 18.05 35.43
C ARG A 143 15.02 17.76 36.93
N LYS A 144 13.82 17.94 37.46
CA LYS A 144 13.57 17.69 38.89
C LYS A 144 13.55 16.19 39.16
N GLN A 145 14.20 15.78 40.25
CA GLN A 145 14.23 14.38 40.65
C GLN A 145 12.84 13.87 41.00
N LYS A 146 12.60 12.56 40.84
CA LYS A 146 11.29 11.94 41.09
C LYS A 146 10.77 12.18 42.51
N THR A 147 11.67 12.32 43.49
CA THR A 147 11.37 12.66 44.89
C THR A 147 10.71 14.02 45.06
N PHE A 148 11.05 15.00 44.20
CA PHE A 148 10.42 16.32 44.19
C PHE A 148 8.90 16.24 43.99
N TRP A 149 8.45 15.33 43.11
CA TRP A 149 7.03 15.12 42.82
C TRP A 149 6.30 14.28 43.87
N LYS A 150 7.03 13.55 44.73
CA LYS A 150 6.44 12.80 45.85
C LYS A 150 6.11 13.69 47.05
N ASN A 151 6.80 14.81 47.21
CA ASN A 151 6.66 15.71 48.37
C ASN A 151 5.65 16.86 48.14
N GLY A 152 4.93 16.83 47.01
CA GLY A 152 3.58 17.35 46.82
C GLY A 152 3.21 18.74 47.36
N ASN A 153 3.84 19.82 46.89
CA ASN A 153 3.39 21.19 47.20
C ASN A 153 3.30 22.14 45.98
N VAL A 154 3.28 21.61 44.75
CA VAL A 154 3.32 22.43 43.51
C VAL A 154 2.00 22.42 42.72
N LEU A 155 1.06 21.57 43.09
CA LEU A 155 -0.24 21.46 42.41
C LEU A 155 -1.29 22.19 43.24
N GLY A 156 -1.59 23.44 42.85
CA GLY A 156 -2.73 24.17 43.37
C GLY A 156 -4.01 23.32 43.26
N LYS A 157 -4.81 23.33 44.34
CA LYS A 157 -6.02 22.53 44.51
C LYS A 157 -6.91 22.62 43.25
N GLY A 158 -7.26 21.49 42.64
CA GLY A 158 -8.41 21.41 41.73
C GLY A 158 -8.23 20.76 40.35
N ILE A 159 -7.19 19.99 40.06
CA ILE A 159 -7.15 19.15 38.84
C ILE A 159 -6.69 17.74 39.20
N ASN A 160 -7.64 16.80 39.31
CA ASN A 160 -7.35 15.37 39.30
C ASN A 160 -6.83 14.99 37.91
N ILE A 161 -5.51 14.92 37.75
CA ILE A 161 -4.89 14.27 36.59
C ILE A 161 -4.73 12.79 36.97
N GLU A 162 -5.79 12.01 36.77
CA GLU A 162 -5.68 10.56 36.81
C GLU A 162 -4.76 10.12 35.66
N PHE A 163 -3.53 9.74 35.97
CA PHE A 163 -2.64 9.03 35.04
C PHE A 163 -3.12 7.59 34.85
N THR A 164 -4.37 7.37 34.47
CA THR A 164 -4.82 6.04 34.03
C THR A 164 -4.32 5.80 32.61
N GLY A 165 -3.12 5.23 32.51
CA GLY A 165 -2.64 4.59 31.29
C GLY A 165 -3.53 3.40 30.96
N LYS A 166 -4.70 3.64 30.36
CA LYS A 166 -5.56 2.57 29.84
C LYS A 166 -4.80 1.92 28.67
N LYS A 167 -4.14 0.79 28.92
CA LYS A 167 -3.63 -0.14 27.88
C LYS A 167 -4.81 -0.48 26.97
N ARG A 168 -4.97 0.24 25.85
CA ARG A 168 -5.84 -0.22 24.77
C ARG A 168 -5.07 -1.29 24.03
N GLY A 169 -5.42 -2.55 24.31
CA GLY A 169 -4.95 -3.69 23.55
C GLY A 169 -5.17 -3.43 22.06
N LEU A 170 -4.12 -3.70 21.28
CA LEU A 170 -4.25 -3.82 19.84
C LEU A 170 -5.22 -4.98 19.56
N GLN A 171 -6.45 -4.68 19.18
CA GLN A 171 -7.20 -5.59 18.34
C GLN A 171 -7.07 -5.08 16.90
N ARG A 172 -6.14 -5.70 16.18
CA ARG A 172 -6.03 -5.61 14.73
C ARG A 172 -7.22 -6.38 14.13
N LYS A 173 -8.00 -5.72 13.28
CA LYS A 173 -8.80 -6.36 12.23
C LYS A 173 -8.17 -6.01 10.90
#